data_AF-A0A7S3DCF6-F1
#
_entry.id   AF-A0A7S3DCF6-F1
#
_cell.length_a   1.000
_cell.length_b   1.000
_cell.length_c   1.000
_cell.angle_alpha   90.00
_cell.angle_beta   90.00
_cell.angle_gamma   90.00
#
_symmetry.space_group_name_H-M   'P 1'
#
loop_
_entity.id
_entity.type
_entity.pdbx_description
1 polymer ?
#
loop_
_entity_poly.entity_id
_entity_poly.type
_entity_poly.pdbx_seq_one_letter_code
_entity_poly.pdbx_strand_id
1 'polypeptide(L)'
;DGEAGKMTLFDESRRQRGLMVYIVQFRTLLYKQLLVSGRNWKGTVGQVVAPIIVVLMLLLYQFAANTVLLTKTVTPSSESLGGIPKCTPHPGGNCTTLVYLPYDIPWVDNIMKMVAERNGLEFGVDVVGIGDVQNITNMFDAVKALNSTMTDYLLNHQNETQN
;
A
#
# COMPACT_ATOMS: atom_id res chain seq x y z
N ASP A 1 -19.89 60.69 10.32
CA ASP A 1 -20.02 59.30 9.82
C ASP A 1 -20.36 59.14 8.33
N GLY A 2 -20.23 60.19 7.49
CA GLY A 2 -20.66 60.12 6.07
C GLY A 2 -19.54 60.00 5.01
N GLU A 3 -18.26 60.11 5.38
CA GLU A 3 -17.14 60.11 4.41
C GLU A 3 -16.54 58.72 4.15
N ALA A 4 -16.55 57.82 5.15
CA ALA A 4 -16.01 56.47 5.00
C ALA A 4 -16.78 55.62 3.96
N GLY A 5 -18.08 55.87 3.78
CA GLY A 5 -18.92 55.12 2.83
C GLY A 5 -18.75 55.51 1.35
N LYS A 6 -18.24 56.72 1.05
CA LYS A 6 -18.01 57.13 -0.36
C LYS A 6 -16.72 56.54 -0.93
N MET A 7 -15.76 56.22 -0.08
CA MET A 7 -14.44 55.72 -0.49
C MET A 7 -14.48 54.23 -0.87
N THR A 8 -15.31 53.42 -0.21
CA THR A 8 -15.50 51.99 -0.52
C THR A 8 -16.27 51.78 -1.84
N LEU A 9 -17.28 52.61 -2.11
CA LEU A 9 -18.10 52.53 -3.32
C LEU A 9 -17.31 52.90 -4.60
N PHE A 10 -16.37 53.84 -4.47
CA PHE A 10 -15.46 54.23 -5.56
C PHE A 10 -14.39 53.17 -5.85
N ASP A 11 -13.96 52.42 -4.84
CA ASP A 11 -12.99 51.33 -4.99
C ASP A 11 -13.63 50.10 -5.65
N GLU A 12 -14.85 49.76 -5.26
CA GLU A 12 -15.62 48.65 -5.84
C GLU A 12 -15.97 48.88 -7.33
N SER A 13 -16.28 50.13 -7.70
CA SER A 13 -16.48 50.53 -9.10
C SER A 13 -15.20 50.48 -9.95
N ARG A 14 -14.00 50.68 -9.36
CA ARG A 14 -12.72 50.50 -10.05
C ARG A 14 -12.38 49.02 -10.23
N ARG A 15 -12.66 48.19 -9.22
CA ARG A 15 -12.45 46.74 -9.25
C ARG A 15 -13.33 46.05 -10.31
N GLN A 16 -14.60 46.47 -10.44
CA GLN A 16 -15.51 45.97 -11.49
C GLN A 16 -15.04 46.32 -12.91
N ARG A 17 -14.51 47.53 -13.12
CA ARG A 17 -13.98 47.95 -14.43
C ARG A 17 -12.71 47.20 -14.81
N GLY A 18 -11.82 46.92 -13.85
CA GLY A 18 -10.66 46.06 -14.06
C GLY A 18 -11.07 44.66 -14.50
N LEU A 19 -12.05 44.06 -13.82
CA LEU A 19 -12.57 42.73 -14.14
C LEU A 19 -13.09 42.59 -15.58
N MET A 20 -13.82 43.58 -16.10
CA MET A 20 -14.27 43.55 -17.50
C MET A 20 -13.11 43.55 -18.49
N VAL A 21 -12.06 44.33 -18.23
CA VAL A 21 -10.86 44.34 -19.06
C VAL A 21 -10.16 42.98 -19.00
N TYR A 22 -10.04 42.37 -17.82
CA TYR A 22 -9.48 41.03 -17.66
C TYR A 22 -10.29 39.95 -18.40
N ILE A 23 -11.63 40.00 -18.36
CA ILE A 23 -12.49 39.04 -19.06
C ILE A 23 -12.30 39.14 -20.58
N VAL A 24 -12.21 40.37 -21.12
CA VAL A 24 -11.98 40.59 -22.56
C VAL A 24 -10.59 40.10 -22.97
N GLN A 25 -9.56 40.36 -22.16
CA GLN A 25 -8.21 39.83 -22.38
C GLN A 25 -8.15 38.31 -22.30
N PHE A 26 -8.83 37.70 -21.33
CA PHE A 26 -8.90 36.25 -21.18
C PHE A 26 -9.62 35.60 -22.38
N ARG A 27 -10.71 36.20 -22.85
CA ARG A 27 -11.45 35.72 -24.04
C ARG A 27 -10.59 35.77 -25.30
N THR A 28 -9.83 36.85 -25.50
CA THR A 28 -8.94 36.97 -26.66
C THR A 28 -7.78 35.98 -26.60
N LEU A 29 -7.24 35.71 -25.41
CA LEU A 29 -6.23 34.67 -25.19
C LEU A 29 -6.79 33.26 -25.48
N LEU A 30 -7.98 32.93 -24.96
CA LEU A 30 -8.63 31.65 -25.25
C LEU A 30 -8.91 31.45 -26.74
N TYR A 31 -9.40 32.49 -27.41
CA TYR A 31 -9.68 32.43 -28.85
C TYR A 31 -8.40 32.19 -29.66
N LYS A 32 -7.30 32.86 -29.30
CA LYS A 32 -5.98 32.64 -29.92
C LYS A 32 -5.49 31.21 -29.66
N GLN A 33 -5.62 30.72 -28.43
CA GLN A 33 -5.20 29.37 -28.06
C GLN A 33 -6.01 28.30 -28.78
N LEU A 34 -7.32 28.51 -28.95
CA LEU A 34 -8.21 27.65 -29.74
C LEU A 34 -7.87 27.65 -31.22
N LEU A 35 -7.59 28.82 -31.81
CA LEU A 35 -7.17 28.93 -33.21
C LEU A 35 -5.84 28.22 -33.46
N VAL A 36 -4.86 28.40 -32.57
CA VAL A 36 -3.55 27.73 -32.66
C VAL A 36 -3.71 26.21 -32.48
N SER A 37 -4.54 25.78 -31.53
CA SER A 37 -4.91 24.38 -31.31
C SER A 37 -5.62 23.75 -32.52
N GLY A 38 -6.51 24.49 -33.17
CA GLY A 38 -7.18 24.06 -34.40
C GLY A 38 -6.22 23.95 -35.59
N ARG A 39 -5.24 24.85 -35.69
CA ARG A 39 -4.24 24.81 -36.77
C ARG A 39 -3.21 23.68 -36.58
N ASN A 40 -2.90 23.30 -35.34
CA ASN A 40 -2.01 22.19 -35.02
C ASN A 40 -2.80 20.91 -34.62
N TRP A 41 -3.87 20.60 -35.34
CA TRP A 41 -4.78 19.49 -35.06
C TRP A 41 -4.06 18.16 -34.80
N LYS A 42 -2.97 17.87 -35.53
CA LYS A 42 -2.17 16.64 -35.36
C LYS A 42 -1.55 16.54 -33.95
N GLY A 43 -1.02 17.65 -33.43
CA GLY A 43 -0.43 17.69 -32.10
C GLY A 43 -1.48 17.59 -31.00
N THR A 44 -2.60 18.29 -31.15
CA THR A 44 -3.69 18.30 -30.17
C THR A 44 -4.39 16.94 -30.08
N VAL A 45 -4.63 16.29 -31.23
CA VAL A 45 -5.16 14.93 -31.27
C VAL A 45 -4.21 13.97 -30.58
N GLY A 46 -2.90 14.06 -30.82
CA GLY A 46 -1.91 13.22 -30.12
C GLY A 46 -1.97 13.37 -28.60
N GLN A 47 -2.07 14.60 -28.10
CA GLN A 47 -2.15 14.89 -26.66
C GLN A 47 -3.44 14.36 -26.01
N VAL A 48 -4.56 14.37 -26.73
CA VAL A 48 -5.85 13.85 -26.23
C VAL A 48 -5.95 12.34 -26.37
N VAL A 49 -5.42 11.76 -27.46
CA VAL A 49 -5.51 10.33 -27.76
C VAL A 49 -4.50 9.52 -26.95
N ALA A 50 -3.33 10.06 -26.64
CA ALA A 50 -2.30 9.37 -25.84
C ALA A 50 -2.82 8.82 -24.50
N PRO A 51 -3.47 9.61 -23.61
CA PRO A 51 -3.98 9.06 -22.35
C PRO A 51 -5.07 8.01 -22.56
N ILE A 52 -5.89 8.15 -23.62
CA ILE A 52 -6.94 7.17 -23.95
C ILE A 52 -6.33 5.82 -24.33
N ILE A 53 -5.27 5.82 -25.15
CA ILE A 53 -4.56 4.59 -25.54
C ILE A 53 -3.96 3.90 -24.31
N VAL A 54 -3.33 4.66 -23.40
CA VAL A 54 -2.74 4.10 -22.17
C VAL A 54 -3.82 3.45 -21.30
N VAL A 55 -4.96 4.10 -21.12
CA VAL A 55 -6.09 3.54 -20.35
C VAL A 55 -6.61 2.26 -21.02
N LEU A 56 -6.76 2.24 -22.35
CA LEU A 56 -7.19 1.04 -23.07
C LEU A 56 -6.19 -0.12 -22.91
N MET A 57 -4.88 0.16 -22.97
CA MET A 57 -3.83 -0.82 -22.70
C MET A 57 -3.95 -1.44 -21.30
N LEU A 58 -4.14 -0.61 -20.28
CA LEU A 58 -4.32 -1.07 -18.90
C LEU A 58 -5.58 -1.92 -18.74
N LEU A 59 -6.68 -1.54 -19.39
CA LEU A 59 -7.93 -2.31 -19.37
C LEU A 59 -7.78 -3.66 -20.06
N LEU A 60 -7.06 -3.73 -21.18
CA LEU A 60 -6.76 -5.00 -21.85
C LEU A 60 -5.89 -5.91 -20.97
N TYR A 61 -4.91 -5.34 -20.27
CA TYR A 61 -4.10 -6.11 -19.34
C TYR A 61 -4.93 -6.65 -18.17
N GLN A 62 -5.79 -5.81 -17.58
CA GLN A 62 -6.73 -6.25 -16.54
C GLN A 62 -7.69 -7.33 -17.03
N PHE A 63 -8.20 -7.19 -18.27
CA PHE A 63 -9.06 -8.19 -18.89
C PHE A 63 -8.34 -9.53 -19.06
N ALA A 64 -7.12 -9.51 -19.61
CA ALA A 64 -6.31 -10.72 -19.76
C ALA A 64 -5.99 -11.37 -18.40
N ALA A 65 -5.60 -10.58 -17.41
CA ALA A 65 -5.36 -11.06 -16.06
C ALA A 65 -6.61 -11.72 -15.46
N ASN A 66 -7.78 -11.08 -15.60
CA ASN A 66 -9.04 -11.64 -15.13
C ASN A 66 -9.39 -12.95 -15.85
N THR A 67 -9.14 -13.07 -17.16
CA THR A 67 -9.40 -14.32 -17.89
C THR A 67 -8.50 -15.46 -17.43
N VAL A 68 -7.24 -15.19 -17.12
CA VAL A 68 -6.31 -16.19 -16.60
C VAL A 68 -6.69 -16.58 -15.17
N LEU A 69 -7.07 -15.62 -14.32
CA LEU A 69 -7.50 -15.86 -12.94
C LEU A 69 -8.83 -16.61 -12.85
N LEU A 70 -9.71 -16.47 -13.84
CA LEU A 70 -10.97 -17.23 -13.95
C LEU A 70 -10.74 -18.65 -14.47
N THR A 71 -9.60 -18.90 -15.11
CA THR A 71 -9.22 -20.25 -15.51
C THR A 71 -8.75 -20.98 -14.26
N LYS A 72 -9.67 -21.70 -13.60
CA LYS A 72 -9.32 -22.71 -12.59
C LYS A 72 -8.39 -23.72 -13.27
N THR A 73 -7.08 -23.49 -13.19
CA THR A 73 -6.10 -24.53 -13.45
C THR A 73 -6.32 -25.59 -12.38
N VAL A 74 -6.99 -26.65 -12.79
CA VAL A 74 -7.04 -27.90 -12.05
C VAL A 74 -5.60 -28.40 -11.98
N THR A 75 -5.12 -28.67 -10.77
CA THR A 75 -3.93 -29.48 -10.40
C THR A 75 -2.54 -28.82 -10.35
N PRO A 76 -1.66 -29.27 -9.42
CA PRO A 76 -1.79 -30.46 -8.56
C PRO A 76 -2.83 -30.30 -7.46
N SER A 77 -3.41 -31.44 -7.05
CA SER A 77 -4.24 -31.53 -5.85
C SER A 77 -3.51 -30.80 -4.73
N SER A 78 -4.14 -29.79 -4.15
CA SER A 78 -3.71 -29.29 -2.85
C SER A 78 -3.98 -30.42 -1.86
N GLU A 79 -3.09 -31.41 -1.81
CA GLU A 79 -2.82 -32.02 -0.52
C GLU A 79 -2.45 -30.84 0.37
N SER A 80 -3.15 -30.70 1.49
CA SER A 80 -2.64 -29.88 2.57
C SER A 80 -1.19 -30.29 2.71
N LEU A 81 -0.23 -29.37 2.50
CA LEU A 81 1.09 -29.61 3.04
C LEU A 81 0.82 -30.05 4.48
N GLY A 82 1.23 -31.28 4.79
CA GLY A 82 1.00 -31.88 6.09
C GLY A 82 1.37 -30.86 7.16
N GLY A 83 0.66 -30.91 8.28
CA GLY A 83 0.83 -29.92 9.34
C GLY A 83 2.29 -29.68 9.69
N ILE A 84 2.60 -28.46 10.13
CA ILE A 84 3.95 -28.03 10.50
C ILE A 84 4.57 -29.10 11.40
N PRO A 85 5.62 -29.82 10.95
CA PRO A 85 6.17 -30.93 11.70
C PRO A 85 6.83 -30.41 12.97
N LYS A 86 6.58 -31.07 14.09
CA LYS A 86 7.22 -30.74 15.36
C LYS A 86 8.73 -30.92 15.26
N CYS A 87 9.49 -29.92 15.67
CA CYS A 87 10.93 -30.06 15.76
C CYS A 87 11.32 -31.09 16.84
N THR A 88 12.30 -31.92 16.53
CA THR A 88 12.91 -32.84 17.49
C THR A 88 14.19 -32.23 18.07
N PRO A 89 14.28 -32.07 19.40
CA PRO A 89 15.49 -31.52 20.01
C PRO A 89 16.69 -32.45 19.84
N HIS A 90 17.85 -31.86 19.55
CA HIS A 90 19.12 -32.56 19.73
C HIS A 90 19.30 -32.90 21.22
N PRO A 91 19.91 -34.04 21.59
CA PRO A 91 20.11 -34.39 23.00
C PRO A 91 20.82 -33.26 23.77
N GLY A 92 20.08 -32.62 24.68
CA GLY A 92 20.55 -31.52 25.53
C GLY A 92 20.18 -30.10 25.07
N GLY A 93 19.43 -29.93 23.98
CA GLY A 93 18.97 -28.62 23.49
C GLY A 93 17.45 -28.44 23.53
N ASN A 94 16.99 -27.19 23.56
CA ASN A 94 15.60 -26.86 23.27
C ASN A 94 15.40 -26.83 21.75
N CYS A 95 14.19 -27.14 21.26
CA CYS A 95 13.87 -26.88 19.86
C CYS A 95 12.53 -26.17 19.73
N THR A 96 12.53 -25.09 18.97
CA THR A 96 11.32 -24.32 18.66
C THR A 96 10.95 -24.57 17.20
N THR A 97 9.69 -24.93 16.97
CA THR A 97 9.18 -25.29 15.64
C THR A 97 8.77 -24.06 14.83
N LEU A 98 8.12 -23.09 15.47
CA LEU A 98 7.59 -21.91 14.81
C LEU A 98 7.83 -20.68 15.67
N VAL A 99 8.45 -19.69 15.07
CA VAL A 99 8.64 -18.37 15.65
C VAL A 99 7.70 -17.40 14.94
N TYR A 100 7.02 -16.53 15.70
CA TYR A 100 6.14 -15.52 15.12
C TYR A 100 6.33 -14.14 15.72
N LEU A 101 5.97 -13.12 14.94
CA LEU A 101 5.92 -11.72 15.34
C LEU A 101 4.65 -11.09 14.73
N PRO A 102 4.03 -10.11 15.38
CA PRO A 102 4.36 -9.54 16.70
C PRO A 102 3.86 -10.41 17.87
N TYR A 103 4.61 -10.42 18.98
CA TYR A 103 4.22 -11.09 20.23
C TYR A 103 3.39 -10.15 21.13
N ASP A 104 2.60 -10.72 22.03
CA ASP A 104 1.75 -10.01 23.02
C ASP A 104 0.61 -9.18 22.39
N ILE A 105 0.17 -9.59 21.19
CA ILE A 105 -1.03 -9.04 20.55
C ILE A 105 -2.13 -10.09 20.58
N PRO A 106 -3.25 -9.88 21.31
CA PRO A 106 -4.24 -10.92 21.59
C PRO A 106 -4.82 -11.62 20.35
N TRP A 107 -5.00 -10.89 19.25
CA TRP A 107 -5.52 -11.47 18.01
C TRP A 107 -4.48 -12.33 17.27
N VAL A 108 -3.20 -11.97 17.33
CA VAL A 108 -2.10 -12.74 16.73
C VAL A 108 -1.89 -14.01 17.53
N ASP A 109 -1.87 -13.91 18.86
CA ASP A 109 -1.70 -15.06 19.74
C ASP A 109 -2.84 -16.07 19.57
N ASN A 110 -4.08 -15.60 19.40
CA ASN A 110 -5.21 -16.49 19.13
C ASN A 110 -5.06 -17.21 17.78
N ILE A 111 -4.56 -16.53 16.74
CA ILE A 111 -4.27 -17.18 15.46
C ILE A 111 -3.17 -18.22 15.63
N MET A 112 -2.09 -17.88 16.33
CA MET A 112 -0.95 -18.78 16.50
C MET A 112 -1.27 -19.97 17.42
N LYS A 113 -2.20 -19.82 18.39
CA LYS A 113 -2.78 -20.93 19.14
C LYS A 113 -3.58 -21.87 18.24
N MET A 114 -4.41 -21.34 17.33
CA MET A 114 -5.13 -22.16 16.36
C MET A 114 -4.18 -22.89 15.40
N VAL A 115 -3.09 -22.24 14.99
CA VAL A 115 -2.04 -22.88 14.20
C VAL A 115 -1.38 -23.99 15.00
N ALA A 116 -1.01 -23.76 16.26
CA ALA A 116 -0.40 -24.77 17.10
C ALA A 116 -1.30 -26.00 17.27
N GLU A 117 -2.57 -25.80 17.61
CA GLU A 117 -3.56 -26.86 17.81
C GLU A 117 -3.78 -27.70 16.55
N ARG A 118 -3.91 -27.04 15.38
CA ARG A 118 -4.11 -27.75 14.10
C ARG A 118 -2.91 -28.58 13.66
N ASN A 119 -1.72 -28.29 14.19
CA ASN A 119 -0.48 -28.95 13.81
C ASN A 119 0.06 -29.88 14.92
N GLY A 120 -0.67 -30.05 16.04
CA GLY A 120 -0.20 -30.86 17.17
C GLY A 120 1.02 -30.28 17.88
N LEU A 121 1.18 -28.96 17.83
CA LEU A 121 2.27 -28.22 18.46
C LEU A 121 1.80 -27.60 19.78
N GLU A 122 2.72 -27.47 20.74
CA GLU A 122 2.45 -26.82 22.03
C GLU A 122 2.77 -25.33 21.96
N PHE A 123 1.76 -24.48 22.19
CA PHE A 123 1.93 -23.04 22.21
C PHE A 123 2.77 -22.61 23.43
N GLY A 124 3.84 -21.83 23.20
CA GLY A 124 4.80 -21.41 24.22
C GLY A 124 6.05 -22.29 24.32
N VAL A 125 6.03 -23.49 23.72
CA VAL A 125 7.20 -24.40 23.65
C VAL A 125 7.63 -24.56 22.19
N ASP A 126 6.73 -25.10 21.36
CA ASP A 126 6.96 -25.32 19.94
C ASP A 126 6.67 -24.06 19.12
N VAL A 127 5.70 -23.24 19.56
CA VAL A 127 5.33 -21.97 18.93
C VAL A 127 5.63 -20.82 19.88
N VAL A 128 6.63 -20.00 19.56
CA VAL A 128 7.12 -18.93 20.45
C VAL A 128 7.03 -17.58 19.74
N GLY A 129 6.44 -16.60 20.40
CA GLY A 129 6.43 -15.22 19.91
C GLY A 129 7.70 -14.48 20.34
N ILE A 130 8.25 -13.67 19.44
CA ILE A 130 9.50 -12.94 19.67
C ILE A 130 9.29 -11.44 19.46
N GLY A 131 10.06 -10.65 20.20
CA GLY A 131 10.08 -9.19 20.08
C GLY A 131 8.93 -8.52 20.82
N ASP A 132 9.23 -7.38 21.44
CA ASP A 132 8.23 -6.54 22.11
C ASP A 132 7.85 -5.38 21.17
N VAL A 133 6.55 -5.21 20.92
CA VAL A 133 6.01 -4.14 20.05
C VAL A 133 5.30 -3.07 20.88
N GLN A 134 5.33 -3.16 22.21
CA GLN A 134 4.56 -2.28 23.09
C GLN A 134 4.94 -0.79 23.01
N ASN A 135 6.04 -0.42 22.32
CA ASN A 135 6.53 0.96 22.31
C ASN A 135 6.96 1.52 20.94
N ILE A 136 6.44 0.97 19.83
CA ILE A 136 6.88 1.39 18.50
C ILE A 136 5.85 2.29 17.81
N THR A 137 6.19 3.57 17.66
CA THR A 137 5.31 4.61 17.10
C THR A 137 5.19 4.56 15.58
N ASN A 138 6.14 3.93 14.88
CA ASN A 138 6.16 3.84 13.42
C ASN A 138 6.33 2.38 12.95
N MET A 139 5.47 1.93 12.04
CA MET A 139 5.47 0.56 11.51
C MET A 139 6.79 0.18 10.82
N PHE A 140 7.49 1.13 10.19
CA PHE A 140 8.74 0.86 9.49
C PHE A 140 9.92 0.66 10.47
N ASP A 141 9.96 1.45 11.55
CA ASP A 141 10.93 1.27 12.63
C ASP A 141 10.63 -0.02 13.41
N ALA A 142 9.35 -0.39 13.52
CA ALA A 142 8.93 -1.67 14.08
C ALA A 142 9.45 -2.82 13.25
N VAL A 143 9.19 -2.83 11.94
CA VAL A 143 9.68 -3.90 11.06
C VAL A 143 11.20 -3.98 11.05
N LYS A 144 11.91 -2.84 11.13
CA LYS A 144 13.38 -2.83 11.19
C LYS A 144 13.92 -3.36 12.52
N ALA A 145 13.34 -2.96 13.65
CA ALA A 145 13.68 -3.47 14.97
C ALA A 145 13.35 -4.97 15.10
N LEU A 146 12.19 -5.38 14.57
CA LEU A 146 11.73 -6.78 14.53
C LEU A 146 12.63 -7.64 13.63
N ASN A 147 13.14 -7.08 12.53
CA ASN A 147 14.10 -7.76 11.66
C ASN A 147 15.45 -7.97 12.36
N SER A 148 15.96 -6.97 13.08
CA SER A 148 17.16 -7.17 13.92
C SER A 148 16.93 -8.20 15.02
N THR A 149 15.78 -8.16 15.72
CA THR A 149 15.50 -9.15 16.78
C THR A 149 15.34 -10.57 16.25
N MET A 150 14.76 -10.73 15.05
CA MET A 150 14.66 -12.05 14.42
C MET A 150 16.04 -12.56 13.99
N THR A 151 16.88 -11.67 13.45
CA THR A 151 18.27 -12.01 13.08
C THR A 151 19.09 -12.39 14.32
N ASP A 152 19.01 -11.60 15.38
CA ASP A 152 19.72 -11.85 16.65
C ASP A 152 19.24 -13.15 17.31
N TYR A 153 17.94 -13.42 17.26
CA TYR A 153 17.40 -14.68 17.77
C TYR A 153 17.92 -15.88 16.99
N LEU A 154 17.90 -15.83 15.65
CA LEU A 154 18.42 -16.90 14.80
C LEU A 154 19.93 -17.10 15.00
N LEU A 155 20.70 -16.04 15.23
CA LEU A 155 22.13 -16.12 15.53
C LEU A 155 22.42 -16.73 16.91
N ASN A 156 21.57 -16.47 17.90
CA ASN A 156 21.73 -17.03 19.25
C ASN A 156 21.17 -18.45 19.39
N HIS A 157 20.33 -18.89 18.45
CA HIS A 157 19.63 -20.20 18.49
C HIS A 157 19.91 -21.04 17.22
N GLN A 158 21.12 -20.94 16.66
CA GLN A 158 21.51 -21.62 15.40
C GLN A 158 21.33 -23.15 15.39
N ASN A 159 21.30 -23.79 16.57
CA ASN A 159 21.14 -25.24 16.74
C ASN A 159 19.76 -25.65 17.27
N GLU A 160 18.85 -24.70 17.45
CA GLU A 160 17.51 -24.93 18.04
C GLU A 160 16.37 -24.71 17.04
N THR A 161 16.69 -24.38 15.78
CA THR A 161 15.67 -24.02 14.77
C THR A 161 15.74 -24.83 13.48
N GLN A 162 16.44 -25.97 13.44
CA GLN A 162 16.48 -26.81 12.23
C GLN A 162 16.54 -28.31 12.51
N ASN A 163 15.77 -29.05 11.72
CA ASN A 163 16.13 -30.37 11.21
C ASN A 163 15.68 -30.46 9.75
#